data_AF-A0A7R9UW31-F1
#
_entry.id   AF-A0A7R9UW31-F1
#
_cell.length_a   1.000
_cell.length_b   1.000
_cell.length_c   1.000
_cell.angle_alpha   90.00
_cell.angle_beta   90.00
_cell.angle_gamma   90.00
#
_symmetry.space_group_name_H-M   'P 1'
#
loop_
_entity.id
_entity.type
_entity.pdbx_description
1 polymer ?
#
loop_
_entity_poly.entity_id
_entity_poly.type
_entity_poly.pdbx_seq_one_letter_code
_entity_poly.pdbx_strand_id
1 'polypeptide(L)'
;AEEAAARTGSKKPKSELTPDERKAAKLVRSHSKVAIRGESKSASRPRSRSVAGLRDESMVRSADKLLKKQQRQRNLHGKVGESDRVITMKKEKWMLTGKRGIGK
;
A
#
# COMPACT_ATOMS: atom_id res chain seq x y z
N ALA A 1 34.25 51.42 18.60
CA ALA A 1 33.21 51.29 17.57
C ALA A 1 33.48 49.96 16.87
N GLU A 2 33.03 48.84 17.42
CA GLU A 2 31.65 48.32 17.37
C GLU A 2 31.39 47.56 16.06
N GLU A 3 32.02 46.39 15.88
CA GLU A 3 31.61 45.44 14.83
C GLU A 3 32.18 44.02 15.09
N ALA A 4 31.69 43.29 16.11
CA ALA A 4 32.10 41.88 16.27
C ALA A 4 31.16 40.99 17.13
N ALA A 5 29.89 41.36 17.36
CA ALA A 5 29.05 40.68 18.36
C ALA A 5 27.71 40.12 17.85
N ALA A 6 27.63 39.61 16.62
CA ALA A 6 26.35 39.12 16.08
C ALA A 6 26.44 37.82 15.25
N ARG A 7 27.07 36.75 15.76
CA ARG A 7 26.95 35.40 15.16
C ARG A 7 26.97 34.26 16.18
N THR A 8 26.06 34.30 17.16
CA THR A 8 25.71 33.11 17.95
C THR A 8 24.19 32.95 17.96
N GLY A 9 23.63 32.57 16.80
CA GLY A 9 22.22 32.18 16.72
C GLY A 9 21.99 30.88 17.48
N SER A 10 21.49 30.98 18.70
CA SER A 10 21.02 29.83 19.47
C SER A 10 19.89 29.14 18.70
N LYS A 11 20.11 27.92 18.22
CA LYS A 11 19.04 27.11 17.62
C LYS A 11 17.95 26.88 18.67
N LYS A 12 16.73 27.34 18.40
CA LYS A 12 15.56 27.11 19.27
C LYS A 12 15.39 25.60 19.54
N PRO A 13 15.08 25.19 20.78
CA PRO A 13 14.78 23.79 21.08
C PRO A 13 13.54 23.34 20.30
N LYS A 14 13.46 22.04 19.95
CA LYS A 14 12.38 21.48 19.11
C LYS A 14 10.96 21.79 19.60
N SER A 15 10.79 21.99 20.90
CA SER A 15 9.53 22.36 21.54
C SER A 15 9.00 23.72 21.07
N GLU A 16 9.89 24.65 20.72
CA GLU A 16 9.57 26.06 20.40
C GLU A 16 9.46 26.33 18.90
N LEU A 17 9.65 25.32 18.04
CA LEU A 17 9.50 25.46 16.60
C LEU A 17 8.02 25.49 16.20
N THR A 18 7.65 26.42 15.33
CA THR A 18 6.31 26.47 14.72
C THR A 18 6.09 25.25 13.81
N PRO A 19 4.83 24.86 13.51
CA PRO A 19 4.54 23.69 12.67
C PRO A 19 5.23 23.73 11.30
N ASP A 20 5.36 24.91 10.69
CA ASP A 20 5.99 25.10 9.38
C ASP A 20 7.51 24.95 9.45
N GLU A 21 8.15 25.47 10.50
CA GLU A 21 9.59 25.28 10.74
C GLU A 21 9.94 23.81 11.04
N ARG A 22 9.07 23.09 11.76
CA ARG A 22 9.23 21.65 11.99
C ARG A 22 9.17 20.87 10.68
N LYS A 23 8.30 21.27 9.76
CA LYS A 23 8.16 20.66 8.43
C LYS A 23 9.39 20.93 7.57
N ALA A 24 9.89 22.17 7.57
CA ALA A 24 11.12 22.55 6.87
C ALA A 24 12.35 21.81 7.41
N ALA A 25 12.51 21.71 8.73
CA ALA A 25 13.62 20.97 9.35
C ALA A 25 13.57 19.46 9.04
N LYS A 26 12.37 18.87 8.97
CA LYS A 26 12.17 17.47 8.54
C LYS A 26 12.55 17.27 7.08
N LEU A 27 12.24 18.25 6.22
CA LEU A 27 12.61 18.25 4.81
C LEU A 27 14.14 18.37 4.64
N VAL A 28 14.83 19.25 5.36
CA VAL A 28 16.30 19.36 5.28
C VAL A 28 16.99 18.08 5.77
N ARG A 29 16.43 17.39 6.77
CA ARG A 29 16.95 16.12 7.28
C ARG A 29 16.76 14.95 6.32
N SER A 30 15.76 15.00 5.43
CA SER A 30 15.59 13.96 4.40
C SER A 30 16.56 14.11 3.21
N HIS A 31 17.13 15.31 3.00
CA HIS A 31 18.07 15.57 1.90
C HIS A 31 19.54 15.33 2.27
N SER A 32 19.89 15.23 3.56
CA SER A 32 21.27 15.06 4.04
C SER A 32 21.67 13.59 4.28
N LYS A 33 20.83 12.63 3.92
CA LYS A 33 21.16 11.20 4.00
C LYS A 33 21.48 10.64 2.62
N VAL A 34 22.43 11.28 1.93
CA VAL A 34 23.03 10.72 0.71
C VAL A 34 24.27 9.90 1.11
N ALA A 35 24.08 8.59 1.05
CA ALA A 35 25.04 7.57 0.65
C ALA A 35 26.49 7.64 1.18
N ILE A 36 26.71 7.16 2.40
CA ILE A 36 27.99 6.52 2.75
C ILE A 36 27.70 5.23 3.50
N ARG A 37 27.62 4.13 2.75
CA ARG A 37 27.92 2.76 3.15
C ARG A 37 27.80 1.93 1.87
N GLY A 38 28.90 1.37 1.41
CA GLY A 38 28.89 0.39 0.34
C GLY A 38 28.02 -0.79 0.77
N GLU A 39 26.77 -0.80 0.33
CA GLU A 39 25.96 -2.01 0.34
C GLU A 39 26.41 -2.84 -0.86
N SER A 40 27.33 -3.76 -0.59
CA SER A 40 27.67 -4.88 -1.46
C SER A 40 26.42 -5.39 -2.17
N LYS A 41 26.42 -5.32 -3.52
CA LYS A 41 25.35 -5.77 -4.43
C LYS A 41 25.01 -7.27 -4.29
N SER A 42 25.69 -7.98 -3.39
CA SER A 42 25.63 -9.43 -3.18
C SER A 42 24.53 -9.87 -2.21
N ALA A 43 23.97 -8.97 -1.40
CA ALA A 43 22.82 -9.30 -0.57
C ALA A 43 21.55 -8.92 -1.34
N SER A 44 20.97 -9.89 -2.06
CA SER A 44 19.57 -9.83 -2.49
C SER A 44 18.71 -9.49 -1.27
N ARG A 45 18.37 -8.22 -1.09
CA ARG A 45 17.37 -7.85 -0.08
C ARG A 45 16.08 -8.53 -0.50
N PRO A 46 15.40 -9.27 0.39
CA PRO A 46 14.13 -9.88 0.06
C PRO A 46 13.14 -8.77 -0.32
N ARG A 47 12.94 -8.59 -1.61
CA ARG A 47 11.85 -7.76 -2.14
C ARG A 47 10.56 -8.56 -1.97
N SER A 48 9.45 -7.87 -1.71
CA SER A 48 8.15 -8.52 -1.65
C SER A 48 7.88 -9.26 -2.98
N ARG A 49 7.26 -10.44 -2.90
CA ARG A 49 6.98 -11.28 -4.07
C ARG A 49 6.22 -10.54 -5.18
N SER A 50 5.36 -9.60 -4.80
CA SER A 50 4.59 -8.77 -5.74
C SER A 50 5.43 -7.74 -6.50
N VAL A 51 6.63 -7.39 -6.01
CA VAL A 51 7.51 -6.36 -6.60
C VAL A 51 8.76 -6.98 -7.23
N ALA A 52 9.18 -8.17 -6.78
CA ALA A 52 10.44 -8.80 -7.18
C ALA A 52 10.61 -8.99 -8.71
N GLY A 53 9.51 -9.12 -9.46
CA GLY A 53 9.51 -9.26 -10.92
C GLY A 53 9.32 -7.96 -11.71
N LEU A 54 9.18 -6.81 -11.05
CA LEU A 54 8.93 -5.52 -11.70
C LEU A 54 10.17 -4.64 -11.63
N ARG A 55 10.40 -3.87 -12.70
CA ARG A 55 11.60 -3.04 -12.86
C ARG A 55 11.53 -1.78 -12.00
N ASP A 56 10.46 -1.00 -12.19
CA ASP A 56 10.28 0.32 -11.57
C ASP A 56 8.94 0.43 -10.85
N GLU A 57 8.80 1.43 -9.98
CA GLU A 57 7.56 1.75 -9.28
C GLU A 57 6.39 2.09 -10.21
N SER A 58 6.66 2.66 -11.39
CA SER A 58 5.62 2.94 -12.39
C SER A 58 4.95 1.67 -12.89
N MET A 59 5.73 0.59 -13.07
CA MET A 59 5.21 -0.73 -13.43
C MET A 59 4.45 -1.36 -12.27
N VAL A 60 4.90 -1.20 -11.03
CA VAL A 60 4.16 -1.66 -9.82
C VAL A 60 2.78 -1.03 -9.77
N ARG A 61 2.70 0.31 -9.90
CA ARG A 61 1.41 1.03 -9.90
C ARG A 61 0.52 0.61 -11.06
N SER A 62 1.11 0.25 -12.21
CA SER A 62 0.36 -0.21 -13.39
C SER A 62 -0.19 -1.62 -13.19
N ALA A 63 0.62 -2.53 -12.63
CA ALA A 63 0.20 -3.88 -12.26
C ALA A 63 -0.92 -3.86 -11.22
N ASP A 64 -0.82 -3.00 -10.19
CA ASP A 64 -1.86 -2.84 -9.17
C ASP A 64 -3.19 -2.34 -9.77
N LYS A 65 -3.13 -1.43 -10.74
CA LYS A 65 -4.32 -0.96 -11.47
C LYS A 65 -4.95 -2.08 -12.28
N LEU A 66 -4.15 -2.91 -12.97
CA LEU A 66 -4.64 -4.04 -13.74
C LEU A 66 -5.31 -5.09 -12.83
N LEU A 67 -4.69 -5.41 -11.70
CA LEU A 67 -5.25 -6.32 -10.69
C LEU A 67 -6.62 -5.83 -10.20
N LYS A 68 -6.72 -4.55 -9.80
CA LYS A 68 -7.99 -3.96 -9.35
C LYS A 68 -9.07 -3.94 -10.44
N LYS A 69 -8.68 -3.74 -11.71
CA LYS A 69 -9.62 -3.81 -12.85
C LYS A 69 -10.13 -5.23 -13.06
N GLN A 70 -9.26 -6.23 -12.99
CA GLN A 70 -9.62 -7.64 -13.15
C GLN A 70 -10.57 -8.13 -12.05
N GLN A 71 -10.37 -7.67 -10.81
CA GLN A 71 -11.22 -8.04 -9.68
C GLN A 71 -12.68 -7.55 -9.80
N ARG A 72 -12.95 -6.53 -10.63
CA ARG A 72 -14.29 -5.92 -10.75
C ARG A 72 -15.40 -6.90 -11.10
N GLN A 73 -15.15 -7.85 -12.00
CA GLN A 73 -16.18 -8.82 -12.41
C GLN A 73 -16.58 -9.73 -11.26
N ARG A 74 -15.62 -10.18 -10.45
CA ARG A 74 -15.91 -11.00 -9.25
C ARG A 74 -16.64 -10.20 -8.18
N ASN A 75 -16.25 -8.94 -7.97
CA ASN A 75 -16.89 -8.05 -7.02
C ASN A 75 -18.33 -7.72 -7.44
N LEU A 76 -18.59 -7.59 -8.74
CA LEU A 76 -19.94 -7.40 -9.29
C LEU A 76 -20.87 -8.56 -8.93
N HIS A 77 -20.35 -9.79 -8.95
CA HIS A 77 -21.07 -10.99 -8.53
C HIS A 77 -21.06 -11.23 -7.01
N GLY A 78 -20.53 -10.29 -6.21
CA GLY A 78 -20.50 -10.39 -4.75
C GLY A 78 -19.62 -11.52 -4.21
N LYS A 79 -18.62 -11.98 -4.98
CA LYS A 79 -17.73 -13.08 -4.56
C LYS A 79 -16.79 -12.61 -3.45
N VAL A 80 -16.60 -13.46 -2.43
CA VAL A 80 -15.75 -13.14 -1.26
C VAL A 80 -14.28 -13.00 -1.64
N GLY A 81 -13.83 -13.77 -2.64
CA GLY A 81 -12.47 -13.72 -3.13
C GLY A 81 -12.28 -14.57 -4.38
N GLU A 82 -11.01 -14.75 -4.75
CA GLU A 82 -10.65 -15.50 -5.96
C GLU A 82 -10.95 -17.00 -5.86
N SER A 83 -10.94 -17.51 -4.63
CA SER A 83 -11.16 -18.91 -4.31
C SER A 83 -12.65 -19.28 -4.26
N ASP A 84 -13.54 -18.30 -4.12
CA ASP A 84 -14.98 -18.54 -4.07
C ASP A 84 -15.52 -18.83 -5.48
N ARG A 85 -15.63 -20.12 -5.78
CA ARG A 85 -16.18 -20.65 -7.03
C ARG A 85 -17.41 -21.53 -6.80
N VAL A 86 -18.15 -21.27 -5.72
CA VAL A 86 -19.36 -22.04 -5.40
C VAL A 86 -20.41 -21.85 -6.51
N ILE A 87 -20.91 -22.98 -7.02
CA ILE A 87 -21.98 -23.03 -8.03
C ILE A 87 -23.26 -23.43 -7.30
N THR A 88 -24.17 -22.48 -7.16
CA THR A 88 -25.49 -22.74 -6.55
C THR A 88 -26.42 -23.37 -7.57
N MET A 89 -27.18 -24.38 -7.16
CA MET A 89 -28.24 -24.93 -8.01
C MET A 89 -29.38 -23.90 -8.10
N LYS A 90 -29.70 -23.45 -9.32
CA LYS A 90 -30.80 -22.49 -9.54
C LYS A 90 -32.17 -23.11 -9.28
N LYS A 91 -32.28 -24.42 -9.44
CA LYS A 91 -33.52 -25.19 -9.45
C LYS A 91 -33.28 -26.52 -8.76
N GLU A 92 -33.61 -26.60 -7.48
CA GLU A 92 -33.42 -27.82 -6.71
C GLU A 92 -34.54 -28.82 -6.99
N LYS A 93 -34.17 -30.09 -7.17
CA LYS A 93 -35.09 -31.15 -7.60
C LYS A 93 -36.28 -31.31 -6.64
N TRP A 94 -36.02 -31.34 -5.33
CA TRP A 94 -37.03 -31.58 -4.31
C TRP A 94 -38.08 -30.47 -4.22
N MET A 95 -37.77 -29.25 -4.69
CA MET A 95 -38.73 -28.14 -4.73
C MET A 95 -39.62 -28.20 -5.98
N LEU A 96 -39.09 -28.70 -7.10
CA LEU A 96 -39.78 -28.70 -8.39
C LEU A 96 -40.40 -30.04 -8.76
N THR A 97 -40.16 -31.08 -7.96
CA THR A 97 -40.61 -32.45 -8.26
C THR A 97 -41.58 -32.94 -7.19
N GLY A 98 -42.66 -33.57 -7.63
CA GLY A 98 -43.66 -34.20 -6.77
C GLY A 98 -44.78 -33.26 -6.33
N LYS A 99 -45.88 -33.86 -5.90
CA LYS A 99 -46.98 -33.18 -5.21
C LYS A 99 -47.09 -33.78 -3.81
N ARG A 100 -47.48 -32.97 -2.82
CA ARG A 100 -47.70 -33.48 -1.45
C ARG A 100 -48.98 -34.32 -1.43
N GLY A 101 -48.88 -35.56 -0.95
CA GLY A 101 -50.03 -36.44 -0.70
C GLY A 101 -50.73 -36.11 0.61
N ILE A 102 -51.72 -36.92 0.98
CA ILE A 102 -52.26 -36.93 2.35
C ILE A 102 -51.22 -37.61 3.26
N GLY A 103 -50.79 -36.93 4.32
CA GLY A 103 -49.77 -37.44 5.24
C GLY A 103 -48.33 -37.10 4.84
N LYS A 104 -47.38 -37.68 5.58
CA LYS A 104 -45.94 -37.62 5.25
C LYS A 104 -45.58 -38.70 4.25
#